data_AF-A0A8H7L899-F1
#
_entry.id   AF-A0A8H7L899-F1
#
_cell.length_a   1.000
_cell.length_b   1.000
_cell.length_c   1.000
_cell.angle_alpha   90.00
_cell.angle_beta   90.00
_cell.angle_gamma   90.00
#
_symmetry.space_group_name_H-M   'P 1'
#
loop_
_entity.id
_entity.type
_entity.pdbx_description
1 polymer ?
#
loop_
_entity_poly.entity_id
_entity_poly.type
_entity_poly.pdbx_seq_one_letter_code
_entity_poly.pdbx_strand_id
1 'polypeptide(L)'
;MPSPDNTSPLPRQFPPPVLADVPMDYIVHKLHQLAPRYWDKPDTADCTIIIPIPHPIGRPRRAPDMPLFATDAPDALDGPGMIRRATDPLPVAVPRVSFKLHMDYLSAQSPLLRGLFAGANPIDLINAARGPSGSDPGRTASRKPALPFDVPENRLPRLLPSHPAHPTLFLPVPDPTSFHLLVHWMYFGHTHYIADCLDRGVVQLPGISRNVAYLGLADKAVGKFLRRWEREWRRRNFPPSPPYGDESSGSEESDDDMDVDGEDPRRGRPTDTRLLSR
;
A
#
# COMPACT_ATOMS: atom_id res chain seq x y z
N MET A 1 -26.67 34.76 -0.96
CA MET A 1 -26.33 33.33 -0.85
C MET A 1 -24.82 33.25 -0.99
N PRO A 2 -24.05 33.13 0.11
CA PRO A 2 -22.62 32.91 0.00
C PRO A 2 -22.39 31.55 -0.65
N SER A 3 -21.53 31.51 -1.66
CA SER A 3 -21.08 30.26 -2.29
C SER A 3 -20.53 29.32 -1.22
N PRO A 4 -20.68 27.99 -1.35
CA PRO A 4 -19.95 27.09 -0.47
C PRO A 4 -18.46 27.34 -0.72
N ASP A 5 -17.79 27.97 0.24
CA ASP A 5 -16.35 28.17 0.19
C ASP A 5 -15.71 26.80 0.02
N ASN A 6 -15.20 26.58 -1.18
CA ASN A 6 -14.50 25.38 -1.59
C ASN A 6 -13.15 25.37 -0.86
N THR A 7 -13.20 25.17 0.45
CA THR A 7 -12.06 25.23 1.34
C THR A 7 -11.30 23.92 1.19
N SER A 8 -10.05 24.04 0.72
CA SER A 8 -9.14 22.91 0.68
C SER A 8 -8.92 22.36 2.10
N PRO A 9 -8.87 21.04 2.28
CA PRO A 9 -8.58 20.45 3.58
C PRO A 9 -7.22 20.94 4.10
N LEU A 10 -7.16 21.27 5.40
CA LEU A 10 -5.94 21.77 6.00
C LEU A 10 -4.92 20.62 6.10
N PRO A 11 -3.68 20.82 5.60
CA PRO A 11 -2.66 19.80 5.69
C PRO A 11 -2.33 19.50 7.15
N ARG A 12 -2.44 18.23 7.55
CA ARG A 12 -2.14 17.76 8.90
C ARG A 12 -0.88 16.91 8.87
N GLN A 13 0.20 17.45 9.43
CA GLN A 13 1.45 16.73 9.55
C GLN A 13 1.34 15.61 10.60
N PHE A 14 1.97 14.48 10.31
CA PHE A 14 2.06 13.36 11.24
C PHE A 14 3.53 12.90 11.38
N PRO A 15 4.05 12.72 12.61
CA PRO A 15 3.35 12.94 13.88
C PRO A 15 3.09 14.45 14.12
N PRO A 16 2.08 14.81 14.93
CA PRO A 16 1.89 16.20 15.35
C PRO A 16 3.16 16.76 15.98
N PRO A 17 3.46 18.07 15.87
CA PRO A 17 4.70 18.66 16.38
C PRO A 17 4.97 18.39 17.87
N VAL A 18 3.91 18.27 18.67
CA VAL A 18 3.99 17.94 20.10
C VAL A 18 4.58 16.54 20.37
N LEU A 19 4.56 15.67 19.36
CA LEU A 19 5.09 14.30 19.41
C LEU A 19 6.36 14.14 18.54
N ALA A 20 7.00 15.24 18.10
CA ALA A 20 8.14 15.17 17.19
C ALA A 20 9.32 14.35 17.73
N ASP A 21 9.57 14.42 19.03
CA ASP A 21 10.67 13.70 19.71
C ASP A 21 10.26 12.30 20.21
N VAL A 22 9.01 11.89 19.97
CA VAL A 22 8.49 10.61 20.43
C VAL A 22 8.75 9.54 19.36
N PRO A 23 9.39 8.39 19.71
CA PRO A 23 9.63 7.32 18.76
C PRO A 23 8.36 6.85 18.06
N MET A 24 8.40 6.72 16.73
CA MET A 24 7.24 6.33 15.92
C MET A 24 6.60 5.01 16.38
N ASP A 25 7.43 4.04 16.78
CA ASP A 25 6.94 2.74 17.26
C ASP A 25 6.16 2.87 18.57
N TYR A 26 6.53 3.81 19.44
CA TYR A 26 5.78 4.11 20.66
C TYR A 26 4.42 4.74 20.35
N ILE A 27 4.37 5.69 19.40
CA ILE A 27 3.11 6.30 18.94
C ILE A 27 2.18 5.22 18.38
N VAL A 28 2.68 4.38 17.48
CA VAL A 28 1.95 3.24 16.90
C VAL A 28 1.43 2.31 18.00
N HIS A 29 2.28 1.96 18.97
CA HIS A 29 1.89 1.10 20.08
C HIS A 29 0.75 1.72 20.90
N LYS A 30 0.81 3.02 21.19
CA LYS A 30 -0.25 3.73 21.91
C LYS A 30 -1.54 3.85 21.10
N LEU A 31 -1.46 4.06 19.80
CA LEU A 31 -2.63 4.01 18.92
C LEU A 31 -3.30 2.64 18.98
N HIS A 32 -2.54 1.54 18.88
CA HIS A 32 -3.13 0.19 18.99
C HIS A 32 -3.81 -0.07 20.35
N GLN A 33 -3.26 0.46 21.45
CA GLN A 33 -3.91 0.37 22.77
C GLN A 33 -5.25 1.13 22.82
N LEU A 34 -5.37 2.22 22.08
CA LEU A 34 -6.58 3.05 22.01
C LEU A 34 -7.60 2.53 20.99
N ALA A 35 -7.19 1.66 20.06
CA ALA A 35 -8.05 1.17 18.98
C ALA A 35 -9.43 0.68 19.43
N PRO A 36 -9.58 -0.13 20.51
CA PRO A 36 -10.91 -0.57 20.95
C PRO A 36 -11.87 0.57 21.34
N ARG A 37 -11.34 1.76 21.66
CA ARG A 37 -12.15 2.94 22.00
C ARG A 37 -12.65 3.71 20.78
N TYR A 38 -12.00 3.56 19.63
CA TYR A 38 -12.26 4.33 18.40
C TYR A 38 -12.74 3.46 17.24
N TRP A 39 -12.47 2.15 17.29
CA TRP A 39 -13.00 1.18 16.35
C TRP A 39 -14.53 1.15 16.40
N ASP A 40 -15.17 1.02 15.24
CA ASP A 40 -16.63 1.08 15.05
C ASP A 40 -17.33 2.34 15.61
N LYS A 41 -16.58 3.44 15.79
CA LYS A 41 -17.13 4.76 16.15
C LYS A 41 -16.98 5.76 15.01
N PRO A 42 -17.86 5.72 13.99
CA PRO A 42 -17.80 6.63 12.85
C PRO A 42 -18.01 8.09 13.23
N ASP A 43 -18.63 8.37 14.39
CA ASP A 43 -18.88 9.73 14.88
C ASP A 43 -17.61 10.43 15.38
N THR A 44 -16.58 9.66 15.75
CA THR A 44 -15.28 10.21 16.17
C THR A 44 -14.28 10.29 15.02
N ALA A 45 -14.63 9.75 13.85
CA ALA A 45 -13.77 9.75 12.67
C ALA A 45 -13.49 11.18 12.19
N ASP A 46 -12.24 11.46 11.84
CA ASP A 46 -11.78 12.76 11.33
C ASP A 46 -11.40 12.70 9.84
N CYS A 47 -11.65 11.59 9.15
CA CYS A 47 -11.55 11.52 7.69
C CYS A 47 -12.50 10.48 7.07
N THR A 48 -12.73 10.62 5.77
CA THR A 48 -13.51 9.66 4.97
C THR A 48 -12.67 9.16 3.81
N ILE A 49 -12.58 7.84 3.62
CA ILE A 49 -11.96 7.23 2.44
C ILE A 49 -13.04 6.64 1.54
N ILE A 50 -13.04 7.05 0.28
CA ILE A 50 -13.93 6.55 -0.77
C ILE A 50 -13.14 5.65 -1.72
N ILE A 51 -13.57 4.40 -1.85
CA ILE A 51 -12.94 3.41 -2.72
C ILE A 51 -13.91 3.05 -3.86
N PRO A 52 -13.55 3.25 -5.13
CA PRO A 52 -14.32 2.76 -6.26
C PRO A 52 -14.26 1.23 -6.34
N ILE A 53 -15.37 0.59 -6.69
CA ILE A 53 -15.46 -0.83 -6.99
C ILE A 53 -15.54 -0.97 -8.51
N PRO A 54 -14.44 -1.30 -9.20
CA PRO A 54 -14.43 -1.50 -10.64
C PRO A 54 -15.17 -2.81 -10.96
N HIS A 55 -16.48 -2.69 -11.13
CA HIS A 55 -17.44 -3.75 -11.46
C HIS A 55 -17.68 -4.77 -10.32
N PRO A 56 -18.94 -5.23 -10.12
CA PRO A 56 -19.21 -6.34 -9.21
C PRO A 56 -18.64 -7.62 -9.82
N ILE A 57 -17.38 -7.94 -9.50
CA ILE A 57 -16.73 -9.20 -9.91
C ILE A 57 -17.40 -10.32 -9.11
N GLY A 58 -18.47 -10.90 -9.66
CA GLY A 58 -19.15 -12.06 -9.09
C GLY A 58 -19.73 -11.81 -7.69
N ARG A 59 -20.45 -12.79 -7.14
CA ARG A 59 -20.97 -12.70 -5.77
C ARG A 59 -19.79 -12.73 -4.78
N PRO A 60 -19.49 -11.66 -4.03
CA PRO A 60 -18.50 -11.76 -2.96
C PRO A 60 -18.99 -12.78 -1.94
N ARG A 61 -18.17 -13.78 -1.60
CA ARG A 61 -18.43 -14.64 -0.44
C ARG A 61 -18.37 -13.75 0.79
N ARG A 62 -19.53 -13.53 1.40
CA ARG A 62 -19.74 -12.59 2.51
C ARG A 62 -18.89 -13.03 3.71
N ALA A 63 -18.02 -12.16 4.19
CA ALA A 63 -17.50 -12.27 5.55
C ALA A 63 -18.63 -11.91 6.54
N PRO A 64 -18.72 -12.56 7.72
CA PRO A 64 -19.82 -12.32 8.68
C PRO A 64 -19.95 -10.86 9.13
N ASP A 65 -18.86 -10.08 9.12
CA ASP A 65 -18.78 -8.76 9.78
C ASP A 65 -18.47 -7.59 8.82
N MET A 66 -18.78 -7.72 7.53
CA MET A 66 -18.47 -6.68 6.56
C MET A 66 -19.50 -5.53 6.59
N PRO A 67 -19.09 -4.23 6.63
CA PRO A 67 -20.00 -3.12 6.46
C PRO A 67 -20.76 -3.24 5.14
N LEU A 68 -22.08 -3.01 5.18
CA LEU A 68 -22.95 -3.13 4.03
C LEU A 68 -22.47 -2.20 2.90
N PHE A 69 -22.28 -2.75 1.69
CA PHE A 69 -22.10 -1.96 0.49
C PHE A 69 -23.32 -1.06 0.33
N ALA A 70 -23.17 0.24 0.58
CA ALA A 70 -24.18 1.22 0.22
C ALA A 70 -24.17 1.35 -1.31
N THR A 71 -24.96 0.53 -1.99
CA THR A 71 -25.47 0.88 -3.31
C THR A 71 -26.46 2.02 -3.10
N ASP A 72 -25.97 3.25 -3.06
CA ASP A 72 -26.81 4.42 -3.32
C ASP A 72 -27.21 4.34 -4.80
N ALA A 73 -28.20 3.50 -5.09
CA ALA A 73 -28.95 3.62 -6.32
C ALA A 73 -29.72 4.95 -6.22
N PRO A 74 -29.69 5.81 -7.25
CA PRO A 74 -30.62 6.92 -7.29
C PRO A 74 -32.02 6.33 -7.43
N ASP A 75 -32.76 6.29 -6.33
CA ASP A 75 -34.21 6.07 -6.35
C ASP A 75 -34.81 7.23 -7.15
N ALA A 76 -35.01 6.98 -8.45
CA ALA A 76 -35.84 7.78 -9.31
C ALA A 76 -37.29 7.58 -8.86
N LEU A 77 -37.70 8.37 -7.86
CA LEU A 77 -39.12 8.54 -7.58
C LEU A 77 -39.72 9.35 -8.74
N ASP A 78 -40.54 8.68 -9.53
CA ASP A 78 -41.30 9.21 -10.65
C ASP A 78 -42.08 10.48 -10.26
N GLY A 79 -41.73 11.59 -10.91
CA GLY A 79 -42.53 12.82 -10.95
C GLY A 79 -42.76 13.22 -12.42
N PRO A 80 -44.00 13.23 -12.93
CA PRO A 80 -44.24 13.56 -14.32
C PRO A 80 -44.24 15.08 -14.50
N GLY A 81 -43.29 15.58 -15.28
CA GLY A 81 -43.38 16.92 -15.87
C GLY A 81 -42.20 17.84 -15.57
N MET A 82 -41.13 17.70 -16.36
CA MET A 82 -40.54 18.88 -17.01
C MET A 82 -39.61 18.44 -18.14
N ILE A 83 -39.84 19.00 -19.32
CA ILE A 83 -38.96 18.93 -20.49
C ILE A 83 -37.56 19.40 -20.05
N ARG A 84 -36.63 18.47 -19.82
CA ARG A 84 -35.21 18.77 -19.62
C ARG A 84 -34.45 18.36 -20.88
N ARG A 85 -33.77 19.34 -21.47
CA ARG A 85 -32.96 19.22 -22.67
C ARG A 85 -31.94 18.08 -22.51
N ALA A 86 -31.88 17.23 -23.51
CA ALA A 86 -30.81 16.27 -23.71
C ALA A 86 -29.49 17.00 -23.96
N THR A 87 -28.50 16.78 -23.08
CA THR A 87 -27.05 16.71 -23.34
C THR A 87 -26.34 16.64 -21.98
N ASP A 88 -26.35 15.48 -21.34
CA ASP A 88 -25.22 15.03 -20.52
C ASP A 88 -25.36 13.50 -20.36
N PRO A 89 -24.38 12.68 -20.79
CA PRO A 89 -24.40 11.28 -20.45
C PRO A 89 -24.27 11.20 -18.92
N LEU A 90 -25.36 10.88 -18.23
CA LEU A 90 -25.34 10.56 -16.80
C LEU A 90 -24.16 9.60 -16.56
N PRO A 91 -23.09 10.04 -15.87
CA PRO A 91 -21.95 9.18 -15.66
C PRO A 91 -22.46 7.99 -14.86
N VAL A 92 -22.34 6.78 -15.43
CA VAL A 92 -22.65 5.53 -14.74
C VAL A 92 -21.93 5.59 -13.40
N ALA A 93 -22.70 5.73 -12.32
CA ALA A 93 -22.15 5.89 -10.99
C ALA A 93 -21.43 4.60 -10.62
N VAL A 94 -20.10 4.59 -10.77
CA VAL A 94 -19.25 3.46 -10.38
C VAL A 94 -19.54 3.18 -8.90
N PRO A 95 -19.95 1.96 -8.51
CA PRO A 95 -20.23 1.62 -7.11
C PRO A 95 -19.02 1.96 -6.23
N ARG A 96 -19.27 2.44 -5.01
CA ARG A 96 -18.19 2.89 -4.10
C ARG A 96 -18.43 2.34 -2.69
N VAL A 97 -17.34 2.17 -1.96
CA VAL A 97 -17.38 1.94 -0.50
C VAL A 97 -16.82 3.17 0.19
N SER A 98 -17.45 3.58 1.29
CA SER A 98 -16.99 4.71 2.10
C SER A 98 -16.60 4.21 3.48
N PHE A 99 -15.44 4.65 3.97
CA PHE A 99 -14.92 4.33 5.30
C PHE A 99 -14.72 5.63 6.08
N LYS A 100 -15.43 5.80 7.20
CA LYS A 100 -15.18 6.87 8.17
C LYS A 100 -14.09 6.38 9.14
N LEU A 101 -12.91 7.01 9.11
CA LEU A 101 -11.70 6.54 9.78
C LEU A 101 -10.98 7.67 10.51
N HIS A 102 -9.96 7.29 11.27
CA HIS A 102 -9.12 8.20 12.04
C HIS A 102 -7.75 8.38 11.34
N MET A 103 -7.42 9.61 10.97
CA MET A 103 -6.22 10.00 10.21
C MET A 103 -4.94 9.54 10.89
N ASP A 104 -4.87 9.58 12.22
CA ASP A 104 -3.66 9.24 12.98
C ASP A 104 -3.28 7.76 12.81
N TYR A 105 -4.26 6.84 12.80
CA TYR A 105 -4.01 5.41 12.59
C TYR A 105 -3.49 5.14 11.16
N LEU A 106 -4.10 5.79 10.18
CA LEU A 106 -3.73 5.67 8.78
C LEU A 106 -2.34 6.24 8.50
N SER A 107 -2.08 7.44 9.00
CA SER A 107 -0.83 8.17 8.80
C SER A 107 0.34 7.53 9.54
N ALA A 108 0.12 6.95 10.73
CA ALA A 108 1.14 6.24 11.47
C ALA A 108 1.72 5.06 10.69
N GLN A 109 0.87 4.37 9.92
CA GLN A 109 1.24 3.12 9.25
C GLN A 109 1.59 3.30 7.77
N SER A 110 0.82 4.08 7.02
CA SER A 110 0.98 4.27 5.58
C SER A 110 1.70 5.58 5.25
N PRO A 111 2.91 5.53 4.67
CA PRO A 111 3.60 6.71 4.19
C PRO A 111 2.85 7.46 3.09
N LEU A 112 2.12 6.72 2.23
CA LEU A 112 1.27 7.32 1.18
C LEU A 112 0.18 8.18 1.81
N LEU A 113 -0.61 7.60 2.73
CA LEU A 113 -1.72 8.32 3.38
C LEU A 113 -1.20 9.49 4.21
N ARG A 114 -0.06 9.31 4.91
CA ARG A 114 0.62 10.38 5.63
C ARG A 114 0.96 11.56 4.73
N GLY A 115 1.56 11.30 3.57
CA GLY A 115 1.90 12.34 2.59
C GLY A 115 0.67 13.06 2.07
N LEU A 116 -0.38 12.30 1.71
CA LEU A 116 -1.63 12.85 1.20
C LEU A 116 -2.32 13.76 2.23
N PHE A 117 -2.42 13.33 3.49
CA PHE A 117 -3.00 14.14 4.55
C PHE A 117 -2.14 15.35 4.94
N ALA A 118 -0.83 15.27 4.73
CA ALA A 118 0.08 16.41 4.88
C ALA A 118 0.03 17.39 3.68
N GLY A 119 -0.82 17.14 2.68
CA GLY A 119 -1.00 18.02 1.51
C GLY A 119 0.01 17.79 0.38
N ALA A 120 0.78 16.70 0.40
CA ALA A 120 1.68 16.37 -0.69
C ALA A 120 0.91 15.95 -1.95
N ASN A 121 1.43 16.32 -3.12
CA ASN A 121 0.84 15.92 -4.39
C ASN A 121 0.99 14.40 -4.58
N PRO A 122 -0.09 13.66 -4.92
CA PRO A 122 -0.03 12.23 -5.16
C PRO A 122 1.03 11.82 -6.19
N ILE A 123 1.25 12.64 -7.23
CA ILE A 123 2.25 12.36 -8.28
C ILE A 123 3.67 12.43 -7.69
N ASP A 124 3.95 13.44 -6.88
CA ASP A 124 5.26 13.60 -6.23
C ASP A 124 5.56 12.46 -5.27
N LEU A 125 4.54 11.99 -4.53
CA LEU A 125 4.66 10.84 -3.63
C LEU A 125 4.99 9.55 -4.38
N ILE A 126 4.40 9.34 -5.56
CA ILE A 126 4.64 8.16 -6.41
C ILE A 126 6.01 8.26 -7.11
N ASN A 127 6.44 9.46 -7.50
CA ASN A 127 7.74 9.68 -8.13
C ASN A 127 8.89 9.55 -7.13
N ALA A 128 8.74 10.12 -5.93
CA ALA A 128 9.70 9.95 -4.82
C ALA A 128 9.85 8.46 -4.42
N ALA A 129 8.85 7.68 -4.76
CA ALA A 129 8.76 6.27 -4.47
C ALA A 129 9.48 5.36 -5.47
N ARG A 130 9.37 5.67 -6.77
CA ARG A 130 9.98 4.85 -7.81
C ARG A 130 11.51 4.77 -7.72
N GLY A 131 12.15 5.71 -7.03
CA GLY A 131 13.60 5.77 -6.85
C GLY A 131 14.34 5.92 -8.19
N PRO A 132 15.58 6.42 -8.19
CA PRO A 132 16.42 6.31 -9.38
C PRO A 132 16.83 4.84 -9.52
N SER A 133 16.17 4.13 -10.43
CA SER A 133 16.66 2.85 -10.95
C SER A 133 17.79 3.17 -11.92
N GLY A 134 19.06 3.02 -11.49
CA GLY A 134 20.20 3.17 -12.39
C GLY A 134 21.51 3.57 -11.68
N SER A 135 22.45 2.61 -11.65
CA SER A 135 23.88 2.82 -11.92
C SER A 135 24.47 4.22 -11.65
N ASP A 136 24.92 4.52 -10.42
CA ASP A 136 25.94 5.55 -10.23
C ASP A 136 26.77 5.30 -8.96
N PRO A 137 28.05 4.86 -9.07
CA PRO A 137 28.91 4.58 -7.93
C PRO A 137 29.61 5.88 -7.49
N GLY A 138 28.90 6.79 -6.83
CA GLY A 138 29.59 7.97 -6.31
C GLY A 138 28.71 9.10 -5.84
N ARG A 139 27.95 8.91 -4.75
CA ARG A 139 27.52 10.05 -3.93
C ARG A 139 27.05 9.62 -2.55
N THR A 140 27.88 9.93 -1.56
CA THR A 140 27.59 9.92 -0.13
C THR A 140 26.82 11.19 0.25
N ALA A 141 25.49 11.13 0.20
CA ALA A 141 24.63 12.10 0.89
C ALA A 141 23.28 11.44 1.25
N SER A 142 22.95 11.46 2.54
CA SER A 142 21.74 10.96 3.21
C SER A 142 20.68 10.27 2.33
N ARG A 143 20.74 8.93 2.25
CA ARG A 143 19.68 8.10 1.68
C ARG A 143 18.42 8.19 2.55
N LYS A 144 17.49 9.10 2.22
CA LYS A 144 16.08 8.88 2.58
C LYS A 144 15.58 7.71 1.72
N PRO A 145 14.95 6.67 2.29
CA PRO A 145 14.49 5.53 1.50
C PRO A 145 13.39 6.00 0.53
N ALA A 146 13.63 5.85 -0.77
CA ALA A 146 12.59 5.90 -1.78
C ALA A 146 11.59 4.76 -1.51
N LEU A 147 10.31 5.09 -1.37
CA LEU A 147 9.25 4.16 -0.95
C LEU A 147 8.76 3.31 -2.13
N PRO A 148 8.65 1.99 -2.12
CA PRO A 148 8.35 1.22 -3.34
C PRO A 148 6.84 1.19 -3.68
N PHE A 149 6.27 2.26 -4.24
CA PHE A 149 4.87 2.25 -4.72
C PHE A 149 4.81 1.91 -6.22
N ASP A 150 3.98 0.93 -6.60
CA ASP A 150 3.56 0.71 -7.99
C ASP A 150 2.09 1.15 -8.16
N VAL A 151 1.90 2.36 -8.68
CA VAL A 151 0.57 2.96 -8.91
C VAL A 151 0.38 3.19 -10.40
N PRO A 152 -0.54 2.46 -11.05
CA PRO A 152 -0.99 2.78 -12.40
C PRO A 152 -1.60 4.20 -12.44
N GLU A 153 -1.40 4.94 -13.53
CA GLU A 153 -1.89 6.33 -13.70
C GLU A 153 -3.42 6.45 -13.51
N ASN A 154 -4.16 5.38 -13.78
CA ASN A 154 -5.61 5.29 -13.62
C ASN A 154 -6.04 5.14 -12.14
N ARG A 155 -5.08 5.03 -11.21
CA ARG A 155 -5.27 4.75 -9.78
C ARG A 155 -4.63 5.79 -8.87
N LEU A 156 -4.54 7.03 -9.35
CA LEU A 156 -4.03 8.14 -8.55
C LEU A 156 -5.00 8.49 -7.41
N PRO A 157 -4.55 8.52 -6.15
CA PRO A 157 -5.37 9.01 -5.04
C PRO A 157 -5.62 10.51 -5.19
N ARG A 158 -6.79 10.97 -4.76
CA ARG A 158 -7.19 12.39 -4.89
C ARG A 158 -7.95 12.85 -3.66
N LEU A 159 -7.59 14.00 -3.12
CA LEU A 159 -8.42 14.67 -2.11
C LEU A 159 -9.62 15.31 -2.80
N LEU A 160 -10.81 15.03 -2.28
CA LEU A 160 -12.06 15.61 -2.76
C LEU A 160 -12.34 16.91 -1.99
N PRO A 161 -13.04 17.87 -2.62
CA PRO A 161 -13.51 19.05 -1.90
C PRO A 161 -14.41 18.62 -0.74
N SER A 162 -14.03 18.99 0.48
CA SER A 162 -14.65 18.52 1.72
C SER A 162 -14.38 19.50 2.86
N HIS A 163 -15.04 19.28 4.00
CA HIS A 163 -14.88 20.15 5.17
C HIS A 163 -13.41 20.21 5.63
N PRO A 164 -12.86 21.38 6.00
CA PRO A 164 -11.44 21.54 6.27
C PRO A 164 -10.93 20.68 7.44
N ALA A 165 -11.82 20.37 8.40
CA ALA A 165 -11.52 19.48 9.53
C ALA A 165 -11.80 17.99 9.28
N HIS A 166 -12.38 17.63 8.12
CA HIS A 166 -12.76 16.24 7.80
C HIS A 166 -12.46 15.96 6.32
N PRO A 167 -11.18 15.73 5.94
CA PRO A 167 -10.80 15.45 4.57
C PRO A 167 -11.48 14.17 4.05
N THR A 168 -11.95 14.24 2.80
CA THR A 168 -12.46 13.09 2.05
C THR A 168 -11.47 12.70 0.96
N LEU A 169 -10.95 11.47 1.04
CA LEU A 169 -9.94 10.94 0.13
C LEU A 169 -10.56 9.91 -0.82
N PHE A 170 -10.47 10.16 -2.13
CA PHE A 170 -10.73 9.15 -3.15
C PHE A 170 -9.47 8.28 -3.33
N LEU A 171 -9.60 6.98 -3.05
CA LEU A 171 -8.50 6.03 -2.99
C LEU A 171 -8.79 4.78 -3.85
N PRO A 172 -8.39 4.78 -5.13
CA PRO A 172 -8.60 3.65 -6.05
C PRO A 172 -7.60 2.51 -5.78
N VAL A 173 -7.83 1.76 -4.71
CA VAL A 173 -6.96 0.63 -4.34
C VAL A 173 -7.05 -0.53 -5.35
N PRO A 174 -5.97 -1.32 -5.53
CA PRO A 174 -5.95 -2.47 -6.44
C PRO A 174 -7.02 -3.54 -6.20
N ASP A 175 -7.37 -3.79 -4.95
CA ASP A 175 -8.39 -4.77 -4.55
C ASP A 175 -9.28 -4.21 -3.42
N PRO A 176 -10.44 -3.62 -3.74
CA PRO A 176 -11.33 -3.04 -2.74
C PRO A 176 -11.78 -4.04 -1.67
N THR A 177 -11.87 -5.34 -2.01
CA THR A 177 -12.40 -6.36 -1.11
C THR A 177 -11.50 -6.62 0.09
N SER A 178 -10.18 -6.44 -0.03
CA SER A 178 -9.23 -6.66 1.06
C SER A 178 -8.83 -5.39 1.83
N PHE A 179 -9.28 -4.20 1.42
CA PHE A 179 -8.87 -2.95 2.06
C PHE A 179 -9.27 -2.87 3.54
N HIS A 180 -10.49 -3.32 3.88
CA HIS A 180 -10.99 -3.31 5.26
C HIS A 180 -10.09 -4.12 6.22
N LEU A 181 -9.44 -5.18 5.74
CA LEU A 181 -8.49 -5.97 6.52
C LEU A 181 -7.21 -5.19 6.85
N LEU A 182 -6.75 -4.36 5.90
CA LEU A 182 -5.61 -3.48 6.13
C LEU A 182 -5.95 -2.36 7.10
N VAL A 183 -7.17 -1.81 7.02
CA VAL A 183 -7.67 -0.85 8.01
C VAL A 183 -7.70 -1.49 9.40
N HIS A 184 -8.27 -2.68 9.54
CA HIS A 184 -8.26 -3.42 10.81
C HIS A 184 -6.84 -3.63 11.34
N TRP A 185 -5.89 -4.03 10.48
CA TRP A 185 -4.49 -4.15 10.85
C TRP A 185 -3.86 -2.81 11.27
N MET A 186 -4.21 -1.69 10.63
CA MET A 186 -3.70 -0.37 11.04
C MET A 186 -4.21 0.06 12.42
N TYR A 187 -5.41 -0.39 12.82
CA TYR A 187 -5.96 -0.14 14.16
C TYR A 187 -5.36 -1.06 15.21
N PHE A 188 -5.33 -2.37 14.98
CA PHE A 188 -5.00 -3.34 16.02
C PHE A 188 -3.56 -3.89 15.94
N GLY A 189 -2.88 -3.71 14.81
CA GLY A 189 -1.54 -4.25 14.55
C GLY A 189 -1.48 -5.77 14.36
N HIS A 190 -2.59 -6.48 14.53
CA HIS A 190 -2.64 -7.93 14.48
C HIS A 190 -2.92 -8.48 13.07
N THR A 191 -2.28 -9.60 12.73
CA THR A 191 -2.44 -10.26 11.41
C THR A 191 -3.32 -11.52 11.43
N HIS A 192 -3.86 -11.92 12.59
CA HIS A 192 -4.69 -13.12 12.71
C HIS A 192 -5.92 -13.04 11.81
N TYR A 193 -6.61 -11.89 11.80
CA TYR A 193 -7.82 -11.70 11.02
C TYR A 193 -7.54 -11.78 9.50
N ILE A 194 -6.38 -11.28 9.06
CA ILE A 194 -5.94 -11.43 7.67
C ILE A 194 -5.69 -12.91 7.34
N ALA A 195 -5.03 -13.65 8.25
CA ALA A 195 -4.76 -15.08 8.08
C ALA A 195 -6.07 -15.87 7.91
N ASP A 196 -7.03 -15.66 8.79
CA ASP A 196 -8.33 -16.34 8.77
C ASP A 196 -9.09 -16.06 7.45
N CYS A 197 -9.06 -14.81 6.97
CA CYS A 197 -9.68 -14.45 5.69
C CYS A 197 -8.98 -15.07 4.48
N LEU A 198 -7.65 -15.22 4.52
CA LEU A 198 -6.88 -15.91 3.48
C LEU A 198 -7.16 -17.42 3.49
N ASP A 199 -7.16 -18.06 4.66
CA ASP A 199 -7.41 -19.49 4.82
C ASP A 199 -8.83 -19.86 4.37
N ARG A 200 -9.82 -18.99 4.64
CA ARG A 200 -11.21 -19.16 4.17
C ARG A 200 -11.43 -18.81 2.70
N GLY A 201 -10.43 -18.25 2.02
CA GLY A 201 -10.54 -17.77 0.65
C GLY A 201 -11.53 -16.60 0.48
N VAL A 202 -11.77 -15.82 1.54
CA VAL A 202 -12.60 -14.60 1.49
C VAL A 202 -11.88 -13.52 0.70
N VAL A 203 -10.55 -13.46 0.83
CA VAL A 203 -9.68 -12.55 0.08
C VAL A 203 -8.58 -13.34 -0.61
N GLN A 204 -8.05 -12.80 -1.70
CA GLN A 204 -6.96 -13.42 -2.44
C GLN A 204 -5.62 -12.80 -2.07
N LEU A 205 -4.59 -13.63 -1.89
CA LEU A 205 -3.24 -13.18 -1.58
C LEU A 205 -2.69 -12.12 -2.56
N PRO A 206 -2.84 -12.25 -3.90
CA PRO A 206 -2.38 -11.22 -4.83
C PRO A 206 -3.09 -9.88 -4.63
N GLY A 207 -4.38 -9.88 -4.29
CA GLY A 207 -5.18 -8.67 -4.07
C GLY A 207 -4.67 -7.87 -2.87
N ILE A 208 -4.61 -8.51 -1.70
CA ILE A 208 -4.12 -7.85 -0.48
C ILE A 208 -2.63 -7.44 -0.59
N SER A 209 -1.81 -8.24 -1.26
CA SER A 209 -0.38 -7.92 -1.48
C SER A 209 -0.19 -6.67 -2.34
N ARG A 210 -1.02 -6.51 -3.40
CA ARG A 210 -1.01 -5.29 -4.23
C ARG A 210 -1.47 -4.08 -3.43
N ASN A 211 -2.47 -4.21 -2.57
CA ASN A 211 -2.88 -3.12 -1.67
C ASN A 211 -1.77 -2.74 -0.68
N VAL A 212 -1.06 -3.73 -0.11
CA VAL A 212 0.08 -3.49 0.79
C VAL A 212 1.21 -2.74 0.07
N ALA A 213 1.53 -3.11 -1.16
CA ALA A 213 2.50 -2.39 -1.98
C ALA A 213 2.02 -0.96 -2.28
N TYR A 214 0.77 -0.83 -2.75
CA TYR A 214 0.14 0.46 -3.07
C TYR A 214 0.16 1.44 -1.88
N LEU A 215 -0.10 0.98 -0.66
CA LEU A 215 -0.11 1.81 0.55
C LEU A 215 1.28 2.01 1.18
N GLY A 216 2.35 1.39 0.64
CA GLY A 216 3.70 1.47 1.18
C GLY A 216 3.88 0.71 2.49
N LEU A 217 3.19 -0.41 2.63
CA LEU A 217 3.19 -1.26 3.81
C LEU A 217 4.09 -2.50 3.63
N ALA A 218 4.81 -2.61 2.51
CA ALA A 218 5.61 -3.79 2.15
C ALA A 218 6.69 -4.14 3.19
N ASP A 219 7.28 -3.13 3.82
CA ASP A 219 8.32 -3.30 4.84
C ASP A 219 7.76 -3.43 6.27
N LYS A 220 6.46 -3.21 6.44
CA LYS A 220 5.77 -3.32 7.72
C LYS A 220 5.51 -4.77 8.09
N ALA A 221 5.04 -4.98 9.32
CA ALA A 221 4.72 -6.30 9.86
C ALA A 221 3.75 -7.07 8.94
N VAL A 222 2.74 -6.40 8.37
CA VAL A 222 1.80 -7.00 7.42
C VAL A 222 2.48 -7.51 6.14
N GLY A 223 3.41 -6.75 5.55
CA GLY A 223 4.14 -7.19 4.36
C GLY A 223 5.05 -8.39 4.63
N LYS A 224 5.75 -8.39 5.78
CA LYS A 224 6.55 -9.54 6.23
C LYS A 224 5.68 -10.77 6.49
N PHE A 225 4.51 -10.57 7.09
CA PHE A 225 3.52 -11.62 7.33
C PHE A 225 3.02 -12.24 6.02
N LEU A 226 2.59 -11.44 5.04
CA LEU A 226 2.09 -11.95 3.75
C LEU A 226 3.15 -12.78 3.01
N ARG A 227 4.41 -12.32 2.99
CA ARG A 227 5.52 -13.10 2.40
C ARG A 227 5.76 -14.43 3.12
N ARG A 228 5.62 -14.46 4.45
CA ARG A 228 5.74 -15.70 5.23
C ARG A 228 4.57 -16.63 4.96
N TRP A 229 3.35 -16.10 4.98
CA TRP A 229 2.13 -16.85 4.71
C TRP A 229 2.16 -17.47 3.32
N GLU A 230 2.59 -16.72 2.30
CA GLU A 230 2.73 -17.22 0.92
C GLU A 230 3.69 -18.40 0.82
N ARG A 231 4.89 -18.31 1.42
CA ARG A 231 5.85 -19.41 1.41
C ARG A 231 5.27 -20.67 2.05
N GLU A 232 4.56 -20.50 3.16
CA GLU A 232 3.94 -21.60 3.88
C GLU A 232 2.77 -22.21 3.09
N TRP A 233 1.92 -21.38 2.49
CA TRP A 233 0.85 -21.83 1.60
C TRP A 233 1.40 -22.61 0.41
N ARG A 234 2.51 -22.15 -0.22
CA ARG A 234 3.16 -22.90 -1.31
C ARG A 234 3.65 -24.27 -0.84
N ARG A 235 4.29 -24.38 0.32
CA ARG A 235 4.76 -25.68 0.86
C ARG A 235 3.61 -26.67 1.12
N ARG A 236 2.44 -26.17 1.52
CA ARG A 236 1.26 -27.01 1.81
C ARG A 236 0.54 -27.49 0.54
N ASN A 237 0.51 -26.66 -0.50
CA ASN A 237 -0.27 -26.95 -1.72
C ASN A 237 0.58 -27.48 -2.87
N PHE A 238 1.87 -27.18 -2.88
CA PHE A 238 2.84 -27.69 -3.84
C PHE A 238 3.86 -28.51 -3.06
N PRO A 239 3.67 -29.84 -2.95
CA PRO A 239 4.73 -30.69 -2.40
C PRO A 239 6.01 -30.43 -3.20
N PRO A 240 7.19 -30.44 -2.54
CA PRO A 240 8.44 -30.42 -3.29
C PRO A 240 8.34 -31.52 -4.34
N SER A 241 8.57 -31.15 -5.61
CA SER A 241 8.68 -32.15 -6.67
C SER A 241 9.59 -33.24 -6.12
N PRO A 242 9.15 -34.52 -6.12
CA PRO A 242 10.02 -35.60 -5.65
C PRO A 242 11.37 -35.39 -6.33
N PRO A 243 12.49 -35.58 -5.61
CA PRO A 243 13.79 -35.59 -6.26
C PRO A 243 13.71 -36.72 -7.27
N TYR A 244 13.35 -36.39 -8.51
CA TYR A 244 13.63 -37.24 -9.62
C TYR A 244 15.15 -37.34 -9.58
N GLY A 245 15.62 -38.50 -9.14
CA GLY A 245 17.02 -38.86 -9.19
C GLY A 245 17.45 -38.68 -10.62
N ASP A 246 18.16 -37.59 -10.89
CA ASP A 246 18.89 -37.40 -12.12
C ASP A 246 20.12 -38.30 -12.05
N GLU A 247 19.83 -39.60 -12.13
CA GLU A 247 20.79 -40.67 -12.30
C GLU A 247 20.63 -41.22 -13.73
N SER A 248 20.68 -40.36 -14.76
CA SER A 248 20.84 -40.72 -16.18
C SER A 248 20.82 -39.43 -17.01
N SER A 249 21.85 -38.99 -17.74
CA SER A 249 22.74 -39.72 -18.62
C SER A 249 23.89 -38.80 -19.00
N GLY A 250 25.11 -39.33 -19.05
CA GLY A 250 26.27 -38.64 -19.60
C GLY A 250 25.99 -38.10 -21.00
N SER A 251 26.38 -36.84 -21.21
CA SER A 251 26.84 -36.35 -22.49
C SER A 251 28.21 -35.73 -22.24
N GLU A 252 29.21 -36.53 -22.55
CA GLU A 252 30.60 -36.14 -22.75
C GLU A 252 30.69 -35.06 -23.85
N GLU A 253 31.82 -34.33 -23.84
CA GLU A 253 32.37 -33.51 -24.93
C GLU A 253 31.74 -32.12 -25.19
N SER A 254 32.46 -31.07 -24.79
CA SER A 254 33.29 -30.35 -25.77
C SER A 254 34.17 -29.34 -25.04
N ASP A 255 35.47 -29.61 -25.08
CA ASP A 255 36.53 -28.63 -24.84
C ASP A 255 36.40 -27.51 -25.88
N ASP A 256 36.37 -26.26 -25.44
CA ASP A 256 36.70 -25.12 -26.29
C ASP A 256 37.63 -24.20 -25.47
N ASP A 257 38.91 -24.52 -25.59
CA ASP A 257 40.05 -23.67 -25.30
C ASP A 257 39.97 -22.39 -26.15
N MET A 258 39.84 -21.24 -25.49
CA MET A 258 40.16 -19.95 -26.11
C MET A 258 41.26 -19.31 -25.27
N ASP A 259 42.49 -19.62 -25.67
CA ASP A 259 43.71 -18.89 -25.37
C ASP A 259 43.53 -17.39 -25.71
N VAL A 260 43.59 -16.53 -24.70
CA VAL A 260 43.89 -15.10 -24.88
C VAL A 260 45.15 -14.78 -24.09
N ASP A 261 46.27 -15.07 -24.76
CA ASP A 261 47.62 -14.66 -24.40
C ASP A 261 47.85 -13.21 -24.89
N GLY A 262 48.49 -12.37 -24.07
CA GLY A 262 48.85 -11.01 -24.52
C GLY A 262 49.22 -10.03 -23.41
N GLU A 263 50.35 -10.27 -22.77
CA GLU A 263 51.07 -9.42 -21.82
C GLU A 263 51.21 -7.92 -22.19
N ASP A 264 51.20 -7.04 -21.18
CA ASP A 264 52.35 -6.14 -20.95
C ASP A 264 52.44 -5.72 -19.46
N PRO A 265 53.55 -6.03 -18.76
CA PRO A 265 53.75 -5.72 -17.35
C PRO A 265 54.52 -4.41 -17.14
N ARG A 266 54.06 -3.54 -16.22
CA ARG A 266 54.93 -2.55 -15.55
C ARG A 266 54.55 -2.39 -14.08
N ARG A 267 55.30 -2.99 -13.14
CA ARG A 267 56.54 -2.52 -12.48
C ARG A 267 56.32 -1.46 -11.40
N GLY A 268 56.70 -1.81 -10.16
CA GLY A 268 57.18 -0.88 -9.13
C GLY A 268 56.33 -0.89 -7.86
N ARG A 269 56.60 -1.75 -6.87
CA ARG A 269 57.64 -1.70 -5.82
C ARG A 269 57.00 -1.28 -4.46
N PRO A 270 57.52 -1.79 -3.32
CA PRO A 270 56.78 -2.01 -2.09
C PRO A 270 57.26 -1.10 -0.95
N THR A 271 56.96 -1.53 0.29
CA THR A 271 57.33 -1.03 1.64
C THR A 271 56.26 -0.14 2.27
N ASP A 272 55.95 -0.18 3.56
CA ASP A 272 56.50 -0.92 4.69
C ASP A 272 55.50 -0.94 5.85
N THR A 273 55.76 -1.88 6.75
CA THR A 273 55.33 -2.05 8.15
C THR A 273 54.92 -0.80 8.96
N ARG A 274 53.90 -0.95 9.83
CA ARG A 274 54.08 -0.72 11.29
C ARG A 274 52.92 -1.25 12.16
N LEU A 275 53.29 -2.18 13.04
CA LEU A 275 52.69 -2.42 14.34
C LEU A 275 52.74 -1.14 15.19
N LEU A 276 51.72 -0.90 16.03
CA LEU A 276 51.91 -0.45 17.40
C LEU A 276 50.63 -0.70 18.22
N SER A 277 50.78 -1.57 19.20
CA SER A 277 49.88 -1.78 20.33
C SER A 277 49.88 -0.58 21.27
N ARG A 278 48.72 -0.24 21.84
CA ARG A 278 48.51 -0.15 23.29
C ARG A 278 47.03 -0.05 23.61
#